data_AF-A0A7J3J3G5-F1
#
_entry.id   AF-A0A7J3J3G5-F1
#
_cell.length_a   1.000
_cell.length_b   1.000
_cell.length_c   1.000
_cell.angle_alpha   90.00
_cell.angle_beta   90.00
_cell.angle_gamma   90.00
#
_symmetry.space_group_name_H-M   'P 1'
#
loop_
_entity.id
_entity.type
_entity.pdbx_description
1 polymer ?
#
loop_
_entity_poly.entity_id
_entity_poly.type
_entity_poly.pdbx_seq_one_letter_code
_entity_poly.pdbx_strand_id
1 'polypeptide(L)' 'CIEPGDPEWDIVAVNAAAGIIVGGKADEFAYGLELARESIENGEAYKKLKELVKFCGGSTARLEEFEEKYG' A
#
# COMPACT_ATOMS: atom_id res chain seq x y z
N CYS A 1 -15.80 -5.86 -1.33
CA CYS A 1 -14.58 -5.09 -1.02
C CYS A 1 -13.70 -5.97 -0.15
N ILE A 2 -12.38 -5.84 -0.28
CA ILE A 2 -11.42 -6.52 0.60
C ILE A 2 -11.24 -5.60 1.81
N GLU A 3 -11.42 -6.13 3.02
CA GLU A 3 -11.45 -5.37 4.27
C GLU A 3 -10.39 -5.89 5.28
N PRO A 4 -10.03 -5.11 6.31
CA PRO A 4 -9.19 -5.61 7.40
C PRO A 4 -9.75 -6.90 8.03
N GLY A 5 -8.93 -7.94 8.14
CA GLY A 5 -9.33 -9.27 8.58
C GLY A 5 -9.59 -10.27 7.45
N ASP A 6 -9.67 -9.81 6.19
CA ASP A 6 -9.61 -10.71 5.04
C ASP A 6 -8.16 -11.23 4.86
N PRO A 7 -7.96 -12.52 4.53
CA PRO A 7 -6.62 -13.09 4.40
C PRO A 7 -5.71 -12.33 3.42
N GLU A 8 -6.28 -11.83 2.31
CA GLU A 8 -5.58 -11.05 1.29
C GLU A 8 -5.16 -9.68 1.81
N TRP A 9 -5.96 -9.06 2.68
CA TRP A 9 -5.62 -7.76 3.27
C TRP A 9 -4.53 -7.91 4.33
N ASP A 10 -4.71 -8.87 5.23
CA ASP A 10 -3.82 -9.09 6.36
C ASP A 10 -2.39 -9.44 5.90
N ILE A 11 -2.25 -10.26 4.86
CA ILE A 11 -0.93 -10.61 4.32
C ILE A 11 -0.23 -9.41 3.68
N VAL A 12 -0.98 -8.51 3.03
CA VAL A 12 -0.43 -7.28 2.45
C VAL A 12 0.05 -6.34 3.57
N ALA A 13 -0.76 -6.14 4.61
CA ALA A 13 -0.39 -5.30 5.75
C ALA A 13 0.86 -5.83 6.48
N VAL A 14 0.94 -7.15 6.71
CA VAL A 14 2.10 -7.80 7.34
C VAL A 14 3.38 -7.65 6.50
N ASN A 15 3.29 -7.87 5.18
CA ASN A 15 4.44 -7.69 4.29
C ASN A 15 4.89 -6.23 4.20
N ALA A 16 3.94 -5.29 4.16
CA ALA A 16 4.24 -3.85 4.17
C ALA A 16 4.93 -3.44 5.49
N ALA A 17 4.46 -3.94 6.64
CA ALA A 17 5.10 -3.70 7.93
C ALA A 17 6.57 -4.18 7.94
N ALA A 18 6.83 -5.39 7.42
CA ALA A 18 8.19 -5.89 7.29
C ALA A 18 9.07 -4.99 6.41
N GLY A 19 8.53 -4.50 5.28
CA GLY A 19 9.21 -3.55 4.40
C GLY A 19 9.54 -2.22 5.08
N ILE A 20 8.60 -1.67 5.87
CA ILE A 20 8.78 -0.43 6.65
C ILE A 20 9.91 -0.57 7.67
N ILE A 21 9.97 -1.70 8.38
CA ILE A 21 11.02 -1.98 9.37
C ILE A 21 12.38 -2.15 8.70
N VAL A 22 12.47 -2.98 7.65
CA VAL A 22 13.72 -3.17 6.90
C VAL A 22 14.20 -1.85 6.27
N GLY A 23 13.27 -0.97 5.89
CA GLY A 23 13.55 0.38 5.41
C GLY A 23 13.95 1.40 6.49
N GLY A 24 14.02 1.00 7.76
CA GLY A 24 14.40 1.85 8.89
C GLY A 24 13.37 2.94 9.20
N LYS A 25 12.08 2.68 8.95
CA LYS A 25 10.97 3.61 9.18
C LYS A 25 10.15 3.30 10.43
N ALA A 26 10.34 2.12 11.02
CA ALA A 26 9.78 1.72 12.30
C ALA A 26 10.72 0.73 13.00
N ASP A 27 10.82 0.84 14.33
CA ASP A 27 11.67 -0.03 15.15
C ASP A 27 10.90 -1.23 15.74
N GLU A 28 9.58 -1.13 15.81
CA GLU A 28 8.69 -2.16 16.36
C GLU A 28 7.69 -2.64 15.33
N PHE A 29 7.42 -3.95 15.31
CA PHE A 29 6.51 -4.54 14.34
C PHE A 29 5.06 -4.04 14.48
N ALA A 30 4.59 -3.82 15.70
CA ALA A 30 3.25 -3.29 15.95
C ALA A 30 3.07 -1.89 15.34
N TYR A 31 4.06 -1.01 15.52
CA TYR A 31 4.05 0.32 14.92
C TYR A 31 4.23 0.28 13.40
N GLY A 32 5.11 -0.58 12.89
CA GLY A 32 5.25 -0.81 11.45
C GLY A 32 3.96 -1.30 10.79
N LEU A 33 3.20 -2.16 11.51
CA LEU A 33 1.89 -2.61 11.06
C LEU A 33 0.87 -1.47 11.08
N GLU A 34 0.81 -0.65 12.14
CA GLU A 34 -0.06 0.54 12.17
C GLU A 34 0.19 1.47 10.98
N LEU A 35 1.46 1.79 10.70
CA LEU A 35 1.84 2.61 9.54
C LEU A 35 1.44 1.96 8.21
N ALA A 36 1.59 0.64 8.08
CA ALA A 36 1.17 -0.08 6.88
C ALA A 36 -0.34 0.05 6.67
N ARG A 37 -1.15 -0.19 7.72
CA ARG A 37 -2.62 -0.08 7.66
C ARG A 37 -3.04 1.35 7.30
N GLU A 38 -2.49 2.34 7.99
CA GLU A 38 -2.77 3.75 7.73
C GLU A 38 -2.49 4.11 6.26
N SER A 39 -1.33 3.69 5.73
CA SER A 39 -0.95 3.99 4.34
C SER A 39 -1.88 3.36 3.31
N ILE A 40 -2.46 2.19 3.61
CA ILE A 40 -3.42 1.51 2.74
C ILE A 40 -4.77 2.22 2.80
N GLU A 41 -5.28 2.44 4.01
CA GLU A 41 -6.62 2.99 4.25
C GLU A 41 -6.76 4.45 3.79
N ASN A 42 -5.71 5.27 3.95
CA ASN A 42 -5.74 6.67 3.55
C ASN A 42 -5.34 6.91 2.07
N GLY A 43 -4.99 5.85 1.33
CA GLY A 43 -4.62 5.92 -0.08
C GLY A 43 -3.18 6.38 -0.39
N GLU A 44 -2.34 6.67 0.61
CA GLU A 44 -0.94 7.06 0.38
C GLU A 44 -0.12 5.94 -0.26
N ALA A 45 -0.40 4.66 0.05
CA ALA A 45 0.21 3.52 -0.60
C ALA A 45 -0.08 3.50 -2.12
N TYR A 46 -1.33 3.79 -2.49
CA TYR A 46 -1.74 3.86 -3.88
C TYR A 46 -1.13 5.06 -4.63
N LYS A 47 -1.07 6.21 -3.97
CA LYS A 47 -0.36 7.40 -4.47
C LYS A 47 1.12 7.10 -4.70
N LYS A 48 1.80 6.42 -3.76
CA LYS A 48 3.20 6.02 -3.92
C LYS A 48 3.38 5.05 -5.10
N LEU A 49 2.45 4.13 -5.34
CA LEU A 49 2.45 3.28 -6.53
C LEU A 49 2.38 4.11 -7.82
N LYS A 50 1.47 5.09 -7.91
CA LYS A 50 1.39 6.00 -9.07
C LYS A 50 2.69 6.78 -9.29
N GLU A 51 3.30 7.27 -8.21
CA GLU A 51 4.61 7.95 -8.27
C GLU A 51 5.71 7.01 -8.79
N LEU A 52 5.76 5.77 -8.30
CA LEU A 52 6.75 4.77 -8.73
C LEU A 52 6.60 4.43 -10.22
N VAL A 53 5.36 4.22 -10.69
CA VAL A 53 5.08 3.97 -12.11
C VAL A 53 5.61 5.10 -12.97
N LYS A 54 5.32 6.36 -12.60
CA LYS A 54 5.80 7.55 -13.32
C LYS A 54 7.32 7.67 -13.26
N PHE A 55 7.93 7.41 -12.10
CA PHE A 55 9.38 7.44 -11.92
C PHE A 55 10.09 6.45 -12.85
N CYS A 56 9.51 5.27 -13.07
CA CYS A 56 10.01 4.26 -14.00
C CYS A 56 9.66 4.53 -15.47
N GLY A 57 9.03 5.67 -15.80
CA GLY A 57 8.60 6.01 -17.17
C GLY A 57 7.36 5.24 -17.66
N GLY A 58 6.64 4.58 -16.76
CA GLY A 58 5.40 3.87 -17.07
C GLY A 58 4.17 4.80 -17.12
N SER A 59 3.06 4.27 -17.65
CA SER A 59 1.77 4.97 -17.74
C SER A 59 0.83 4.56 -16.61
N THR A 60 0.09 5.53 -16.05
CA THR A 60 -0.96 5.31 -15.04
C THR A 60 -2.35 5.03 -15.63
N ALA A 61 -2.50 4.99 -16.95
CA ALA A 61 -3.81 4.83 -17.60
C ALA A 61 -4.59 3.58 -17.16
N ARG A 62 -3.90 2.46 -16.88
CA ARG A 62 -4.54 1.24 -16.37
C ARG A 62 -5.03 1.36 -14.93
N LEU A 63 -4.34 2.17 -14.13
CA LEU A 63 -4.76 2.46 -12.76
C LEU A 63 -6.01 3.35 -12.79
N GLU A 64 -6.00 4.38 -13.64
CA GLU A 64 -7.14 5.28 -13.88
C GLU A 64 -8.38 4.51 -14.39
N GLU A 65 -8.21 3.55 -15.32
CA GLU A 65 -9.29 2.66 -15.77
C GLU A 65 -9.90 1.85 -14.62
N PHE A 66 -9.09 1.36 -13.68
CA PHE A 66 -9.60 0.63 -12.52
C PHE A 66 -10.27 1.53 -11.50
N GLU A 67 -9.80 2.77 -11.32
CA GLU A 67 -10.46 3.77 -10.48
C GLU A 67 -11.86 4.08 -11.01
N GLU A 68 -12.01 4.28 -12.32
CA GLU A 68 -13.33 4.53 -12.93
C GLU A 68 -14.27 3.33 -12.79
N LYS A 69 -13.73 2.11 -12.80
CA LYS A 69 -14.53 0.88 -12.81
C LYS A 69 -14.87 0.35 -11.40
N TYR A 70 -13.97 0.53 -10.44
CA TYR A 70 -14.04 -0.11 -9.12
C TYR A 70 -13.83 0.85 -7.94
N GLY A 71 -13.47 2.12 -8.20
CA GLY A 71 -13.23 3.14 -7.17
C GLY A 71 -14.49 3.68 -6.51
#